data_AF-A0A3A8L6M0-F1
#
_entry.id   AF-A0A3A8L6M0-F1
#
_cell.length_a   1.000
_cell.length_b   1.000
_cell.length_c   1.000
_cell.angle_alpha   90.00
_cell.angle_beta   90.00
_cell.angle_gamma   90.00
#
_symmetry.space_group_name_H-M   'P 1'
#
loop_
_entity.id
_entity.type
_entity.pdbx_description
1 polymer ?
#
loop_
_entity_poly.entity_id
_entity_poly.type
_entity_poly.pdbx_seq_one_letter_code
_entity_poly.pdbx_strand_id
1 'polypeptide(L)' 'MKATGRHRSGKAVGRPRRDVALQAVAALRAAGRSWRQIAQTLHVPRRTLTRTWALEHTPGPGEAA' A
#
# COMPACT_ATOMS: atom_id res chain seq x y z
N MET A 1 -17.66 -10.23 7.74
CA MET A 1 -16.44 -10.80 7.12
C MET A 1 -16.21 -10.11 5.77
N LYS A 2 -15.17 -9.27 5.62
CA LYS A 2 -14.94 -8.55 4.35
C LYS A 2 -14.34 -9.53 3.34
N ALA A 3 -15.04 -9.76 2.23
CA ALA A 3 -14.61 -10.66 1.17
C ALA A 3 -13.39 -10.10 0.42
N THR A 4 -12.20 -10.21 0.99
CA THR A 4 -10.95 -10.30 0.21
C THR A 4 -10.78 -11.74 -0.25
N GLY A 5 -11.73 -12.22 -1.05
CA GLY A 5 -11.72 -13.59 -1.57
C GLY A 5 -10.86 -13.72 -2.82
N ARG A 6 -10.27 -14.88 -3.03
CA ARG A 6 -9.93 -15.36 -4.37
C ARG A 6 -11.16 -16.10 -4.91
N HIS A 7 -11.37 -16.09 -6.23
CA HIS A 7 -12.30 -17.01 -6.87
C HIS A 7 -11.86 -18.46 -6.60
N ARG A 8 -12.76 -19.44 -6.78
CA ARG A 8 -12.42 -20.88 -6.68
C ARG A 8 -11.27 -21.28 -7.62
N SER A 9 -11.07 -20.53 -8.71
CA SER A 9 -9.97 -20.68 -9.66
C SER A 9 -8.65 -20.01 -9.20
N GLY A 10 -8.58 -19.47 -7.98
CA GLY A 10 -7.40 -18.78 -7.44
C GLY A 10 -7.24 -17.32 -7.89
N LYS A 11 -8.06 -16.84 -8.83
CA LYS A 11 -8.00 -15.45 -9.33
C LYS A 11 -8.38 -14.46 -8.22
N ALA A 12 -7.59 -13.40 -8.06
CA ALA A 12 -7.93 -12.33 -7.13
C ALA A 12 -9.26 -11.66 -7.51
N VAL A 13 -10.17 -11.48 -6.54
CA VAL A 13 -11.44 -10.77 -6.75
C VAL A 13 -11.19 -9.27 -6.70
N GLY A 14 -11.78 -8.53 -7.65
CA GLY A 14 -11.76 -7.07 -7.69
C GLY A 14 -10.68 -6.47 -8.61
N ARG A 15 -10.54 -5.14 -8.57
CA ARG A 15 -9.57 -4.41 -9.40
C ARG A 15 -8.15 -4.68 -8.89
N PRO A 16 -7.20 -5.05 -9.78
CA PRO A 16 -5.80 -5.19 -9.38
C PRO A 16 -5.30 -3.91 -8.74
N ARG A 17 -4.56 -4.06 -7.63
CA ARG A 17 -4.01 -2.92 -6.90
C ARG A 17 -2.93 -2.27 -7.77
N ARG A 18 -2.81 -0.95 -7.64
CA ARG A 18 -1.72 -0.20 -8.26
C ARG A 18 -0.43 -0.55 -7.54
N ASP A 19 0.60 -0.88 -8.30
CA ASP A 19 1.94 -1.05 -7.75
C ASP A 19 2.49 0.30 -7.32
N VAL A 20 2.99 0.36 -6.09
CA VAL A 20 3.61 1.54 -5.50
C VAL A 20 5.03 1.13 -5.13
N ALA A 21 6.02 1.91 -5.57
CA ALA A 21 7.42 1.70 -5.19
C ALA A 21 7.63 2.06 -3.71
N LEU A 22 7.34 1.11 -2.82
CA LEU A 22 7.38 1.31 -1.36
C LEU A 22 8.77 1.73 -0.87
N GLN A 23 9.83 1.23 -1.50
CA GLN A 23 11.20 1.63 -1.18
C GLN A 23 11.45 3.13 -1.43
N ALA A 24 10.94 3.67 -2.54
CA ALA A 24 11.04 5.10 -2.83
C ALA A 24 10.23 5.93 -1.82
N VAL A 25 9.06 5.44 -1.40
CA VAL A 25 8.25 6.08 -0.35
C VAL A 25 8.99 6.10 0.98
N ALA A 26 9.64 5.00 1.36
CA ALA A 26 10.43 4.88 2.59
C ALA A 26 11.61 5.85 2.60
N ALA A 27 12.38 5.91 1.52
CA ALA A 27 13.50 6.84 1.38
C ALA A 27 13.05 8.31 1.52
N LEU A 28 11.95 8.68 0.87
CA LEU A 28 11.42 10.05 0.96
C LEU A 28 10.84 10.37 2.35
N ARG A 29 10.22 9.40 3.02
CA ARG A 29 9.74 9.57 4.41
C ARG A 29 10.91 9.73 5.38
N ALA A 30 11.97 8.94 5.23
CA ALA A 30 13.20 9.06 6.02
C ALA A 30 13.88 10.42 5.82
N ALA A 31 13.82 10.97 4.60
CA ALA A 31 14.25 12.34 4.30
C ALA A 31 13.32 13.44 4.86
N GLY A 32 12.34 13.10 5.69
CA GLY A 32 11.43 14.07 6.33
C GLY A 32 10.36 14.66 5.41
N ARG A 33 10.17 14.14 4.19
CA ARG A 33 9.16 14.68 3.26
C ARG A 33 7.74 14.40 3.76
N SER A 34 6.87 15.39 3.57
CA SER A 34 5.44 15.25 3.82
C SER A 34 4.77 14.35 2.78
N TRP A 35 3.67 13.70 3.14
CA TRP A 35 2.89 12.87 2.21
C TRP A 35 2.46 13.59 0.94
N ARG A 36 2.21 14.91 1.01
CA ARG A 36 1.85 15.72 -0.17
C ARG A 36 3.03 15.82 -1.14
N GLN A 37 4.22 16.09 -0.64
CA GLN A 37 5.43 16.17 -1.47
C GLN A 37 5.77 14.81 -2.10
N ILE A 38 5.62 13.72 -1.35
CA ILE A 38 5.83 12.36 -1.86
C ILE A 38 4.84 12.05 -2.97
N ALA A 39 3.56 12.38 -2.79
CA ALA A 39 2.52 12.18 -3.79
C ALA A 39 2.81 12.91 -5.10
N GLN A 40 3.29 14.16 -5.01
CA GLN A 40 3.70 14.95 -6.17
C GLN A 40 4.94 14.35 -6.84
N THR A 41 5.94 13.93 -6.06
CA THR A 41 7.22 13.37 -6.58
C THR A 41 7.01 12.05 -7.31
N LEU A 42 6.16 11.17 -6.77
CA LEU A 42 5.92 9.84 -7.32
C LEU A 42 4.75 9.79 -8.31
N HIS A 43 4.04 10.91 -8.51
CA HIS A 43 2.79 10.97 -9.28
C HIS A 43 1.74 9.94 -8.84
N VAL A 44 1.71 9.62 -7.54
CA VAL A 44 0.75 8.69 -6.93
C VAL A 44 -0.19 9.45 -5.99
N PRO A 45 -1.51 9.23 -6.05
CA PRO A 45 -2.44 9.87 -5.12
C PRO A 45 -2.09 9.62 -3.65
N ARG A 46 -2.16 10.67 -2.82
CA ARG A 46 -1.87 10.61 -1.38
C ARG A 46 -2.60 9.46 -0.66
N ARG A 47 -3.89 9.27 -0.98
CA ARG A 47 -4.71 8.20 -0.38
C ARG A 47 -4.18 6.81 -0.70
N THR A 48 -3.65 6.61 -1.90
CA THR A 48 -3.02 5.34 -2.28
C THR A 48 -1.75 5.13 -1.46
N LEU A 49 -0.86 6.13 -1.41
CA LEU A 49 0.39 6.06 -0.64
C LEU A 49 0.16 5.75 0.84
N THR A 50 -0.73 6.49 1.51
CA THR A 50 -1.02 6.27 2.93
C THR A 50 -1.62 4.89 3.18
N ARG A 51 -2.54 4.44 2.31
CA ARG A 51 -3.18 3.12 2.46
C ARG A 51 -2.20 1.99 2.22
N THR A 52 -1.36 2.06 1.19
CA THR A 52 -0.36 1.03 0.91
C THR A 52 0.71 1.00 2.01
N TRP A 53 1.14 2.16 2.49
CA TRP A 53 2.08 2.26 3.61
C TRP A 53 1.53 1.64 4.89
N ALA A 54 0.28 1.95 5.24
CA ALA A 54 -0.38 1.37 6.40
C ALA A 54 -0.58 -0.14 6.29
N LEU A 55 -0.92 -0.65 5.10
CA LEU A 55 -1.05 -2.10 4.87
C LEU A 55 0.29 -2.84 5.00
N GLU A 56 1.40 -2.20 4.65
CA GLU A 56 2.74 -2.77 4.80
C GLU A 56 3.19 -2.80 6.27
N HIS A 57 2.92 -1.73 7.02
CA HIS A 57 3.43 -1.55 8.39
C HIS A 57 2.46 -2.02 9.48
N THR A 58 1.22 -2.33 9.11
CA THR A 58 0.28 -3.02 10.00
C THR A 58 0.34 -4.49 9.61
N PRO A 59 1.14 -5.33 10.29
CA PRO A 59 1.09 -6.76 10.06
C PRO A 59 -0.35 -7.21 10.29
N GLY A 60 -0.87 -8.00 9.36
CA GLY A 60 -2.18 -8.63 9.56
C GLY A 60 -2.15 -9.46 10.85
N PRO A 61 -3.30 -9.76 11.48
CA PRO A 61 -3.38 -10.51 12.73
C PRO A 61 -2.92 -12.00 12.63
N GLY A 62 -2.11 -12.36 11.63
CA GLY A 62 -1.59 -13.72 11.40
C GLY A 62 -0.07 -13.83 11.23
N GLU A 63 0.70 -12.75 11.37
CA GLU A 63 2.19 -12.79 11.34
C GLU A 63 2.84 -12.41 12.69
N ALA A 64 2.05 -12.07 13.70
CA ALA A 64 2.51 -11.94 15.08
C ALA A 64 2.25 -13.25 15.83
N ALA A 65 3.03 -14.29 15.55
CA ALA A 65 3.05 -15.55 16.29
C ALA A 65 4.48 -16.10 16.36
#